data_AF-A0A7C7CRX7-F1
#
_entry.id   AF-A0A7C7CRX7-F1
#
_cell.length_a   1.000
_cell.length_b   1.000
_cell.length_c   1.000
_cell.angle_alpha   90.00
_cell.angle_beta   90.00
_cell.angle_gamma   90.00
#
_symmetry.space_group_name_H-M   'P 1'
#
loop_
_entity.id
_entity.type
_entity.pdbx_description
1 polymer ?
#
loop_
_entity_poly.entity_id
_entity_poly.type
_entity_poly.pdbx_seq_one_letter_code
_entity_poly.pdbx_strand_id
1 'polypeptide(L)'
;MERTLPLEIDTDADENISGQLWMVHGGGFYHVEKQKIPKIMPRTLHWFKWESALTWISGLSLLIIVYYMGGLMLEADSELTETAAGFMGAGILAIGYIVYYLLWKLPLGNNEIIGSIFSFLLIIAFFIGLDQVFSSRAAMMHIGAIFGTIMAANVWLTILPAQRKMIASAEKREPPDMSLAVKA
;
A
#
# COMPACT_ATOMS: atom_id res chain seq x y z
N MET A 1 15.55 -18.53 0.09
CA MET A 1 16.79 -18.31 0.87
C MET A 1 17.69 -17.46 -0.01
N GLU A 2 17.57 -16.15 0.09
CA GLU A 2 18.36 -15.21 -0.71
C GLU A 2 19.82 -15.28 -0.24
N ARG A 3 20.72 -15.62 -1.15
CA ARG A 3 22.17 -15.53 -0.89
C ARG A 3 22.59 -14.13 -1.33
N THR A 4 22.64 -13.19 -0.39
CA THR A 4 23.17 -11.85 -0.65
C THR A 4 24.68 -11.94 -0.85
N LEU A 5 25.12 -11.79 -2.10
CA LEU A 5 26.53 -11.55 -2.41
C LEU A 5 26.90 -10.11 -1.99
N PRO A 6 28.20 -9.79 -1.78
CA PRO A 6 28.60 -8.40 -1.54
C PRO A 6 28.04 -7.50 -2.65
N LEU A 7 27.62 -6.29 -2.27
CA LEU A 7 27.13 -5.26 -3.21
C LEU A 7 28.15 -5.12 -4.34
N GLU A 8 27.79 -5.61 -5.52
CA GLU A 8 28.52 -5.29 -6.73
C GLU A 8 28.18 -3.84 -7.05
N ILE A 9 29.03 -2.92 -6.60
CA ILE A 9 28.96 -1.52 -7.01
C ILE A 9 29.52 -1.51 -8.42
N ASP A 10 28.64 -1.52 -9.41
CA ASP A 10 29.02 -1.27 -10.79
C ASP A 10 29.55 0.17 -10.87
N THR A 11 30.88 0.31 -10.89
CA THR A 11 31.56 1.60 -10.96
C THR A 11 31.38 2.29 -12.31
N ASP A 12 30.93 1.54 -13.32
CA ASP A 12 30.68 2.03 -14.67
C ASP A 12 29.17 2.31 -14.91
N ALA A 13 28.34 2.17 -13.88
CA ALA A 13 26.92 2.48 -13.95
C ALA A 13 26.70 3.96 -14.32
N ASP A 14 25.90 4.18 -15.36
CA ASP A 14 25.49 5.50 -15.82
C ASP A 14 24.84 6.32 -14.68
N GLU A 15 25.09 7.63 -14.60
CA GLU A 15 24.52 8.55 -13.59
C GLU A 15 22.97 8.52 -13.53
N ASN A 16 22.34 8.09 -14.61
CA ASN A 16 20.91 7.89 -14.73
C ASN A 16 20.39 6.63 -13.99
N ILE A 17 21.27 5.70 -13.61
CA ILE A 17 20.92 4.49 -12.87
C ILE A 17 20.78 4.82 -11.38
N SER A 18 19.67 4.39 -10.78
CA SER A 18 19.36 4.57 -9.35
C SER A 18 19.34 3.27 -8.57
N GLY A 19 19.49 2.13 -9.25
CA GLY A 19 19.58 0.80 -8.66
C GLY A 19 19.69 -0.29 -9.73
N GLN A 20 20.32 -1.40 -9.37
CA GLN A 20 20.52 -2.56 -10.22
C GLN A 20 20.08 -3.82 -9.49
N LEU A 21 19.51 -4.78 -10.22
CA LEU A 21 19.11 -6.09 -9.70
C LEU A 21 19.48 -7.18 -10.70
N TRP A 22 20.23 -8.17 -10.22
CA TRP A 22 20.48 -9.42 -10.93
C TRP A 22 19.50 -10.48 -10.46
N MET A 23 18.84 -11.16 -11.40
CA MET A 23 17.90 -12.23 -11.10
C MET A 23 18.07 -13.42 -12.03
N VAL A 24 17.79 -14.62 -11.52
CA VAL A 24 17.81 -15.87 -12.30
C VAL A 24 16.40 -16.44 -12.39
N HIS A 25 15.94 -16.74 -13.61
CA HIS A 25 14.65 -17.38 -13.82
C HIS A 25 14.66 -18.24 -15.10
N GLY A 26 14.13 -19.47 -15.01
CA GLY A 26 14.07 -20.38 -16.17
C GLY A 26 15.43 -20.74 -16.78
N GLY A 27 16.52 -20.68 -16.00
CA GLY A 27 17.89 -20.92 -16.49
C GLY A 27 18.56 -19.71 -17.16
N GLY A 28 17.85 -18.57 -17.30
CA GLY A 28 18.41 -17.31 -17.78
C GLY A 28 18.82 -16.38 -16.64
N PHE A 29 19.81 -15.53 -16.92
CA PHE A 29 20.24 -14.44 -16.04
C PHE A 29 19.72 -13.12 -16.61
N TYR A 30 19.09 -12.32 -15.78
CA TYR A 30 18.52 -11.01 -16.14
C TYR A 30 19.22 -9.92 -15.32
N HIS A 31 19.53 -8.82 -15.99
CA HIS A 31 20.01 -7.59 -15.38
C HIS A 31 18.92 -6.53 -15.52
N VAL A 32 18.46 -5.99 -14.39
CA VAL A 32 17.39 -4.99 -14.34
C VAL A 32 17.96 -3.71 -13.75
N GLU A 33 17.85 -2.61 -14.51
CA GLU A 33 18.29 -1.28 -14.09
C GLU A 33 17.10 -0.38 -13.82
N LYS A 34 17.08 0.25 -12.64
CA LYS A 34 16.13 1.31 -12.32
C LYS A 34 16.67 2.64 -12.82
N GLN A 35 16.19 3.08 -13.97
CA GLN A 35 16.59 4.36 -14.59
C GLN A 35 15.72 5.51 -14.06
N LYS A 36 16.34 6.67 -13.76
CA LYS A 36 15.63 7.90 -13.38
C LYS A 36 14.84 8.46 -14.57
N ILE A 37 15.45 8.41 -15.75
CA ILE A 37 14.88 8.80 -17.03
C ILE A 37 15.03 7.62 -18.00
N PRO A 38 13.95 7.09 -18.60
CA PRO A 38 14.07 5.94 -19.49
C PRO A 38 14.91 6.30 -20.73
N LYS A 39 16.05 5.61 -20.93
CA LYS A 39 16.90 5.81 -22.13
C LYS A 39 16.18 5.41 -23.41
N ILE A 40 15.38 4.35 -23.32
CA ILE A 40 14.54 3.84 -24.39
C ILE A 40 13.13 3.78 -23.81
N MET A 41 12.17 4.38 -24.51
CA MET A 41 10.77 4.34 -24.10
C MET A 41 10.13 3.06 -24.68
N PRO A 42 9.95 1.97 -23.90
CA PRO A 42 9.35 0.74 -24.40
C PRO A 42 7.92 0.96 -24.93
N ARG A 43 7.53 0.10 -25.88
CA ARG A 43 6.15 0.08 -26.44
C ARG A 43 5.09 -0.24 -25.39
N THR A 44 5.45 -1.03 -24.38
CA THR A 44 4.53 -1.50 -23.34
C THR A 44 5.16 -1.24 -21.98
N LEU A 45 4.43 -0.52 -21.12
CA LEU A 45 4.76 -0.35 -19.72
C LEU A 45 3.91 -1.31 -18.89
N HIS A 46 4.57 -2.23 -18.19
CA HIS A 46 3.90 -3.10 -17.24
C HIS A 46 3.63 -2.35 -15.93
N TRP A 47 2.39 -2.39 -15.49
CA TRP A 47 1.94 -1.70 -14.28
C TRP A 47 1.40 -2.71 -13.28
N PHE A 48 2.06 -2.81 -12.12
CA PHE A 48 1.70 -3.75 -11.04
C PHE A 48 0.49 -3.29 -10.21
N LYS A 49 -0.56 -2.79 -10.86
CA LYS A 49 -1.77 -2.30 -10.19
C LYS A 49 -2.75 -3.43 -9.88
N TRP A 50 -2.78 -4.48 -10.70
CA TRP A 50 -3.81 -5.51 -10.57
C TRP A 50 -3.53 -6.48 -9.43
N GLU A 51 -2.26 -6.69 -9.11
CA GLU A 51 -1.78 -7.52 -8.03
C GLU A 51 -2.27 -6.99 -6.69
N SER A 52 -2.08 -5.69 -6.44
CA SER A 52 -2.64 -5.01 -5.26
C SER A 52 -4.17 -5.11 -5.21
N ALA A 53 -4.84 -4.97 -6.36
CA ALA A 53 -6.31 -5.00 -6.46
C ALA A 53 -6.86 -6.37 -6.08
N LEU A 54 -6.27 -7.43 -6.65
CA LEU A 54 -6.71 -8.81 -6.44
C LEU A 54 -6.44 -9.26 -5.00
N THR A 55 -5.33 -8.85 -4.41
CA THR A 55 -5.06 -9.11 -2.99
C THR A 55 -6.08 -8.40 -2.10
N TRP A 56 -6.43 -7.14 -2.40
CA TRP A 56 -7.44 -6.42 -1.63
C TRP A 56 -8.85 -7.01 -1.80
N ILE A 57 -9.26 -7.32 -3.04
CA ILE A 57 -10.57 -7.93 -3.33
C ILE A 57 -10.70 -9.28 -2.63
N SER A 58 -9.67 -10.13 -2.70
CA SER A 58 -9.71 -11.45 -2.07
C SER A 58 -9.76 -11.34 -0.54
N GLY A 59 -8.96 -10.46 0.06
CA GLY A 59 -9.02 -10.18 1.50
C GLY A 59 -10.36 -9.62 1.96
N LEU A 60 -10.91 -8.65 1.23
CA LEU A 60 -12.23 -8.07 1.53
C LEU A 60 -13.35 -9.11 1.40
N SER A 61 -13.28 -9.96 0.38
CA SER A 61 -14.24 -11.06 0.19
C SER A 61 -14.23 -12.02 1.39
N LEU A 62 -13.03 -12.38 1.88
CA LEU A 62 -12.90 -13.20 3.08
C LEU A 62 -13.45 -12.49 4.33
N LEU A 63 -13.18 -11.19 4.50
CA LEU A 63 -13.76 -10.41 5.60
C LEU A 63 -15.29 -10.44 5.56
N ILE A 64 -15.89 -10.22 4.39
CA ILE A 64 -17.34 -10.23 4.21
C ILE A 64 -17.92 -11.60 4.53
N ILE A 65 -17.37 -12.67 3.95
CA ILE A 65 -17.90 -14.03 4.12
C ILE A 65 -17.77 -14.49 5.58
N VAL A 66 -16.58 -14.34 6.16
CA VAL A 66 -16.27 -14.90 7.47
C VAL A 66 -16.85 -14.04 8.61
N TYR A 67 -16.77 -12.72 8.50
CA TYR A 67 -17.18 -11.84 9.60
C TYR A 67 -18.56 -11.23 9.38
N TYR A 68 -18.81 -10.58 8.23
CA TYR A 68 -20.06 -9.84 8.05
C TYR A 68 -21.26 -10.76 7.80
N MET A 69 -21.03 -11.91 7.15
CA MET A 69 -22.06 -12.92 6.90
C MET A 69 -21.98 -14.09 7.90
N GLY A 70 -20.78 -14.38 8.43
CA GLY A 70 -20.52 -15.52 9.29
C GLY A 70 -20.88 -15.32 10.77
N GLY A 71 -21.29 -14.11 11.18
CA GLY A 71 -21.73 -13.84 12.55
C GLY A 71 -20.58 -13.86 13.57
N LEU A 72 -19.39 -13.40 13.15
CA LEU A 72 -18.20 -13.37 14.00
C LEU A 72 -17.79 -11.95 14.40
N MET A 73 -18.62 -10.93 14.11
CA MET A 73 -18.29 -9.55 14.44
C MET A 73 -18.35 -9.29 15.94
N LEU A 74 -19.32 -9.85 16.64
CA LEU A 74 -19.62 -9.51 18.04
C LEU A 74 -19.33 -10.67 19.01
N GLU A 75 -19.20 -10.32 20.28
CA GLU A 75 -19.26 -11.29 21.39
C GLU A 75 -20.72 -11.70 21.67
N ALA A 76 -20.92 -12.86 22.30
CA ALA A 76 -22.23 -13.47 22.47
C ALA A 76 -23.22 -12.65 23.33
N ASP A 77 -22.71 -11.75 24.17
CA ASP A 77 -23.46 -10.89 25.08
C ASP A 77 -23.69 -9.47 24.53
N SER A 78 -23.29 -9.19 23.29
CA SER A 78 -23.47 -7.88 22.68
C SER A 78 -24.94 -7.55 22.43
N GLU A 79 -25.35 -6.32 22.78
CA GLU A 79 -26.67 -5.78 22.43
C GLU A 79 -26.77 -5.33 20.95
N LEU A 80 -25.64 -5.24 20.25
CA LEU A 80 -25.59 -4.86 18.85
C LEU A 80 -26.00 -6.01 17.94
N THR A 81 -26.55 -5.67 16.77
CA THR A 81 -26.82 -6.66 15.73
C THR A 81 -25.58 -6.85 14.86
N GLU A 82 -25.35 -8.08 14.40
CA GLU A 82 -24.27 -8.42 13.44
C GLU A 82 -24.33 -7.55 12.18
N THR A 83 -25.52 -7.21 11.71
CA THR A 83 -25.72 -6.34 10.55
C THR A 83 -25.25 -4.91 10.81
N ALA A 84 -25.59 -4.35 11.97
CA ALA A 84 -25.10 -3.04 12.38
C ALA A 84 -23.57 -3.05 12.54
N ALA A 85 -23.01 -4.10 13.13
CA ALA A 85 -21.57 -4.28 13.27
C ALA A 85 -20.88 -4.35 11.90
N GLY A 86 -21.44 -5.08 10.93
CA GLY A 86 -20.93 -5.14 9.56
C GLY A 86 -20.88 -3.77 8.87
N PHE A 87 -21.95 -2.96 8.99
CA PHE A 87 -21.93 -1.59 8.45
C PHE A 87 -20.92 -0.68 9.15
N MET A 88 -20.79 -0.80 10.47
CA MET A 88 -19.75 -0.09 11.22
C MET A 88 -18.36 -0.50 10.72
N GLY A 89 -18.10 -1.80 10.56
CA GLY A 89 -16.86 -2.35 10.04
C GLY A 89 -16.51 -1.81 8.65
N ALA A 90 -17.48 -1.78 7.73
CA ALA A 90 -17.30 -1.21 6.40
C ALA A 90 -16.99 0.31 6.46
N GLY A 91 -17.72 1.05 7.30
CA GLY A 91 -17.48 2.47 7.53
C GLY A 91 -16.09 2.76 8.10
N ILE A 92 -15.63 1.89 9.01
CA ILE A 92 -14.29 1.94 9.61
C ILE A 92 -13.19 1.82 8.55
N LEU A 93 -13.35 0.99 7.51
CA LEU A 93 -12.36 0.90 6.44
C LEU A 93 -12.23 2.23 5.67
N ALA A 94 -13.37 2.87 5.37
CA ALA A 94 -13.39 4.16 4.67
C ALA A 94 -12.82 5.29 5.54
N ILE A 95 -13.25 5.36 6.81
CA ILE A 95 -12.76 6.35 7.78
C ILE A 95 -11.26 6.16 8.02
N GLY A 96 -10.80 4.92 8.19
CA GLY A 96 -9.39 4.59 8.38
C GLY A 96 -8.51 5.11 7.26
N TYR A 97 -8.93 4.95 6.01
CA TYR A 97 -8.23 5.55 4.86
C TYR A 97 -8.21 7.08 4.93
N ILE A 98 -9.34 7.73 5.25
CA ILE A 98 -9.42 9.19 5.34
C ILE A 98 -8.49 9.72 6.43
N VAL A 99 -8.51 9.11 7.61
CA VAL A 99 -7.64 9.51 8.73
C VAL A 99 -6.18 9.35 8.35
N TYR A 100 -5.80 8.21 7.77
CA TYR A 100 -4.46 7.99 7.22
C TYR A 100 -4.06 9.07 6.22
N TYR A 101 -4.93 9.33 5.24
CA TYR A 101 -4.67 10.30 4.17
C TYR A 101 -4.46 11.71 4.74
N LEU A 102 -5.29 12.12 5.70
CA LEU A 102 -5.15 13.42 6.35
C LEU A 102 -3.87 13.50 7.19
N LEU A 103 -3.54 12.46 7.96
CA LEU A 103 -2.33 12.40 8.79
C LEU A 103 -1.07 12.67 7.96
N TRP A 104 -0.93 11.98 6.83
CA TRP A 104 0.26 12.08 5.97
C TRP A 104 0.23 13.28 5.01
N LYS A 105 -0.93 13.88 4.77
CA LYS A 105 -1.06 15.12 3.98
C LYS A 105 -0.83 16.39 4.81
N LEU A 106 -1.13 16.34 6.10
CA LEU A 106 -0.95 17.46 7.03
C LEU A 106 0.54 17.65 7.38
N PRO A 107 0.94 18.77 8.02
CA PRO A 107 2.33 19.05 8.37
C PRO A 107 2.99 17.97 9.24
N LEU A 108 2.18 17.14 9.90
CA LEU A 108 2.64 16.00 10.68
C LEU A 108 3.39 14.96 9.83
N GLY A 109 2.99 14.80 8.56
CA GLY A 109 3.64 13.90 7.60
C GLY A 109 4.98 14.40 7.07
N ASN A 110 5.36 15.66 7.32
CA ASN A 110 6.65 16.20 6.87
C ASN A 110 7.84 15.65 7.66
N ASN A 111 7.61 15.13 8.86
CA ASN A 111 8.63 14.45 9.65
C ASN A 111 8.25 12.97 9.78
N GLU A 112 8.96 12.12 9.04
CA GLU A 112 8.68 10.69 8.94
C GLU A 112 8.66 10.00 10.32
N ILE A 113 9.53 10.40 11.24
CA ILE A 113 9.60 9.82 12.59
C ILE A 113 8.34 10.19 13.39
N ILE A 114 7.96 11.46 13.38
CA ILE A 114 6.78 11.93 14.12
C ILE A 114 5.51 11.32 13.52
N GLY A 115 5.37 11.32 12.19
CA GLY A 115 4.24 10.69 11.49
C GLY A 115 4.13 9.20 11.79
N SER A 116 5.25 8.49 11.86
CA SER A 116 5.30 7.06 12.17
C SER A 116 4.92 6.77 13.63
N ILE A 117 5.45 7.52 14.59
CA ILE A 117 5.09 7.38 16.01
C ILE A 117 3.59 7.63 16.21
N PHE A 118 3.06 8.70 15.60
CA PHE A 118 1.64 9.02 15.70
C PHE A 118 0.77 7.95 15.04
N SER A 119 1.17 7.44 13.87
CA SER A 119 0.47 6.33 13.20
C SER A 119 0.44 5.08 14.07
N PHE A 120 1.56 4.75 14.73
CA PHE A 120 1.65 3.60 15.63
C PHE A 120 0.72 3.73 16.84
N LEU A 121 0.74 4.89 17.51
CA LEU A 121 -0.17 5.17 18.63
C LEU A 121 -1.64 5.15 18.19
N LEU A 122 -1.93 5.68 16.99
CA LEU A 122 -3.26 5.67 16.41
C LEU A 122 -3.76 4.24 16.16
N ILE A 123 -2.91 3.35 15.64
CA ILE A 123 -3.27 1.93 15.43
C ILE A 123 -3.60 1.26 16.76
N ILE A 124 -2.81 1.50 17.82
CA ILE A 124 -3.08 0.97 19.16
C ILE A 124 -4.42 1.50 19.70
N ALA A 125 -4.62 2.80 19.65
CA ALA A 125 -5.86 3.44 20.11
C ALA A 125 -7.07 2.93 19.32
N PHE A 126 -6.91 2.74 18.01
CA PHE A 126 -7.95 2.24 17.14
C PHE A 126 -8.29 0.78 17.47
N PHE A 127 -7.29 -0.07 17.68
CA PHE A 127 -7.52 -1.45 18.12
C PHE A 127 -8.28 -1.49 19.45
N ILE A 128 -7.84 -0.72 20.46
CA ILE A 128 -8.53 -0.65 21.76
C ILE A 128 -9.98 -0.17 21.60
N GLY A 129 -10.23 0.79 20.69
CA GLY A 129 -11.58 1.27 20.40
C GLY A 129 -12.45 0.23 19.71
N LEU A 130 -11.89 -0.53 18.76
CA LEU A 130 -12.60 -1.63 18.09
C LEU A 130 -12.89 -2.79 19.03
N ASP A 131 -11.96 -3.13 19.91
CA ASP A 131 -12.08 -4.24 20.88
C ASP A 131 -13.16 -3.99 21.94
N GLN A 132 -13.59 -2.74 22.12
CA GLN A 132 -14.75 -2.39 22.97
C GLN A 132 -16.10 -2.64 22.29
N VAL A 133 -16.13 -2.80 20.96
CA VAL A 133 -17.37 -2.88 20.17
C VAL A 133 -17.50 -4.22 19.47
N PHE A 134 -16.41 -4.74 18.94
CA PHE A 134 -16.31 -6.00 18.22
C PHE A 134 -15.63 -7.06 19.07
N SER A 135 -15.81 -8.33 18.70
CA SER A 135 -14.96 -9.40 19.23
C SER A 135 -13.49 -9.13 18.93
N SER A 136 -12.58 -9.55 19.81
CA SER A 136 -11.13 -9.27 19.64
C SER A 136 -10.58 -9.80 18.32
N ARG A 137 -11.10 -10.93 17.85
CA ARG A 137 -10.78 -11.49 16.52
C ARG A 137 -11.23 -10.58 15.38
N ALA A 138 -12.43 -10.02 15.46
CA ALA A 138 -12.96 -9.11 14.45
C ALA A 138 -12.20 -7.79 14.47
N ALA A 139 -11.87 -7.26 15.65
CA ALA A 139 -11.04 -6.08 15.80
C ALA A 139 -9.68 -6.25 15.10
N MET A 140 -8.97 -7.36 15.35
CA MET A 140 -7.70 -7.66 14.70
C MET A 140 -7.82 -7.76 13.17
N MET A 141 -8.89 -8.39 12.66
CA MET A 141 -9.13 -8.49 11.22
C MET A 141 -9.40 -7.13 10.58
N HIS A 142 -10.08 -6.22 11.28
CA HIS A 142 -10.31 -4.86 10.78
C HIS A 142 -9.01 -4.05 10.73
N ILE A 143 -8.08 -4.23 11.66
CA ILE A 143 -6.75 -3.62 11.55
C ILE A 143 -6.04 -4.06 10.27
N GLY A 144 -6.00 -5.37 10.00
CA GLY A 144 -5.43 -5.91 8.78
C GLY A 144 -6.14 -5.41 7.51
N ALA A 145 -7.47 -5.37 7.53
CA ALA A 145 -8.28 -4.87 6.42
C ALA A 145 -8.06 -3.38 6.14
N ILE A 146 -7.82 -2.56 7.17
CA ILE A 146 -7.45 -1.15 7.01
C ILE A 146 -6.10 -1.02 6.31
N PHE A 147 -5.09 -1.78 6.72
CA PHE A 147 -3.79 -1.76 6.04
C PHE A 147 -3.90 -2.18 4.57
N GLY A 148 -4.65 -3.24 4.29
CA GLY A 148 -4.94 -3.65 2.92
C GLY A 148 -5.65 -2.56 2.12
N THR A 149 -6.62 -1.88 2.74
CA THR A 149 -7.38 -0.79 2.12
C THR A 149 -6.52 0.44 1.84
N ILE A 150 -5.66 0.83 2.79
CA ILE A 150 -4.70 1.94 2.61
C ILE A 150 -3.73 1.62 1.48
N MET A 151 -3.14 0.41 1.49
CA MET A 151 -2.19 -0.03 0.47
C MET A 151 -2.85 -0.01 -0.91
N ALA A 152 -4.04 -0.60 -1.06
CA ALA A 152 -4.77 -0.58 -2.31
C ALA A 152 -5.08 0.87 -2.70
N ALA A 153 -5.79 1.63 -1.88
CA ALA A 153 -6.19 3.00 -2.21
C ALA A 153 -5.01 3.89 -2.64
N ASN A 154 -3.83 3.79 -2.01
CA ASN A 154 -2.64 4.53 -2.43
C ASN A 154 -2.18 4.20 -3.86
N VAL A 155 -2.29 2.95 -4.30
CA VAL A 155 -1.97 2.58 -5.69
C VAL A 155 -2.82 3.37 -6.67
N TRP A 156 -4.15 3.45 -6.46
CA TRP A 156 -5.04 4.14 -7.41
C TRP A 156 -5.09 5.66 -7.23
N LEU A 157 -4.97 6.16 -6.01
CA LEU A 157 -5.22 7.57 -5.69
C LEU A 157 -3.94 8.41 -5.62
N THR A 158 -2.79 7.78 -5.37
CA THR A 158 -1.50 8.48 -5.22
C THR A 158 -0.50 8.06 -6.29
N ILE A 159 -0.23 6.76 -6.41
CA ILE A 159 0.85 6.21 -7.25
C ILE A 159 0.52 6.30 -8.74
N LEU A 160 -0.64 5.78 -9.16
CA LEU A 160 -1.05 5.78 -10.57
C LEU A 160 -1.13 7.20 -11.17
N PRO A 161 -1.75 8.20 -10.51
CA PRO A 161 -1.78 9.56 -11.04
C PRO A 161 -0.40 10.20 -11.16
N ALA A 162 0.48 10.00 -10.18
CA ALA A 162 1.85 10.52 -10.20
C ALA A 162 2.66 9.91 -11.36
N GLN A 163 2.62 8.58 -11.48
CA GLN A 163 3.33 7.86 -12.54
C GLN A 163 2.78 8.19 -13.95
N ARG A 164 1.46 8.38 -14.11
CA ARG A 164 0.88 8.88 -15.38
C ARG A 164 1.47 10.22 -15.82
N LYS A 165 1.67 11.15 -14.88
CA LYS A 165 2.28 12.46 -15.17
C LYS A 165 3.76 12.30 -15.56
N MET A 166 4.50 11.44 -14.86
CA MET A 166 5.91 11.16 -15.19
C MET A 166 6.05 10.55 -16.59
N ILE A 167 5.18 9.60 -16.95
CA ILE A 167 5.17 8.98 -18.28
C ILE A 167 4.86 10.03 -19.35
N ALA A 168 3.88 10.91 -19.12
CA ALA A 168 3.54 11.97 -20.06
C ALA A 168 4.70 12.96 -20.31
N SER A 169 5.51 13.26 -19.29
CA SER A 169 6.75 14.04 -19.47
C SER A 169 7.80 13.27 -20.27
N ALA A 170 8.00 11.98 -19.96
CA ALA A 170 8.95 11.12 -20.68
C ALA A 170 8.59 10.97 -22.17
N GLU A 171 7.30 10.85 -22.51
CA GLU A 171 6.82 10.82 -23.91
C GLU A 171 7.17 12.12 -24.67
N LYS A 172 7.20 13.25 -23.97
CA LYS A 172 7.60 14.56 -24.52
C LYS A 172 9.10 14.80 -24.54
N ARG A 173 9.91 13.85 -24.04
CA ARG A 173 11.36 14.01 -23.80
C ARG A 173 11.69 15.17 -22.85
N GLU A 174 10.75 15.50 -21.96
CA GLU A 174 10.97 16.45 -20.87
C GLU A 174 11.46 15.68 -19.64
N PRO A 175 12.34 16.27 -18.81
CA PRO A 175 12.74 15.63 -17.56
C PRO A 175 11.50 15.47 -16.65
N PRO A 176 11.20 14.25 -16.16
CA PRO A 176 10.06 14.04 -15.28
C PRO A 176 10.27 14.76 -13.95
N ASP A 177 9.19 15.33 -13.40
CA ASP A 177 9.20 15.92 -12.06
C ASP A 177 9.44 14.83 -11.01
N MET A 178 10.67 14.77 -10.49
CA MET A 178 11.10 13.77 -9.53
C MET A 178 10.38 13.91 -8.16
N SER A 179 9.74 15.06 -7.87
CA SER A 179 8.91 15.19 -6.67
C SER A 179 7.67 14.28 -6.71
N LEU A 180 7.23 13.88 -7.91
CA LEU A 180 6.14 12.92 -8.10
C LEU A 180 6.58 11.50 -7.75
N ALA A 181 7.86 11.17 -7.94
CA ALA A 181 8.43 9.87 -7.58
C ALA A 181 8.60 9.71 -6.06
N VAL A 182 8.81 10.80 -5.33
CA VAL A 182 8.87 10.81 -3.86
C VAL A 182 7.47 10.69 -3.24
N LYS A 183 6.44 11.19 -3.93
CA LYS A 183 5.05 11.11 -3.48
C LYS A 183 4.38 9.76 -3.76
N ALA A 184 4.90 9.00 -4.71
CA ALA A 184 4.38 7.71 -5.15
C ALA A 184 5.11 6.57 -4.42
#